data_AF-A0A5N6ZZK4-F1
#
_entry.id   AF-A0A5N6ZZK4-F1
#
_cell.length_a   1.000
_cell.length_b   1.000
_cell.length_c   1.000
_cell.angle_alpha   90.00
_cell.angle_beta   90.00
_cell.angle_gamma   90.00
#
_symmetry.space_group_name_H-M   'P 1'
#
loop_
_entity.id
_entity.type
_entity.pdbx_description
1 polymer ?
#
loop_
_entity_poly.entity_id
_entity_poly.type
_entity_poly.pdbx_seq_one_letter_code
_entity_poly.pdbx_strand_id
1 'polypeptide(L)'
;MLEADVYVTVGSEEKVKYLIENYSIPPNRIFHSRDKSFVDGVMRETEGRGMDFILNSLSGELLHATWNCVAEFGTLLEIGKRDLIGDGKLDMKPFLANRNYCCVDIDGLWKRIHVARALIFSILEFYNKGYISPLPTKIFPAAQTQDAFRFMEKGQHIGRVGVSFKPAEGEAHLGLETTKRTLAIAFNGSASYLMVGGLGGIGRAVSTWMVDHGARELVYLSRSAGLTPKDDDFVAELHSMGCAVKLVSGDTTKLEDVKRAISAATYPLKGIVQMSMVVANENFTRMSFDEWMASTAPKVQGTWNLHNASMDAGIDLDFFVMFSSVSGIVGQAGQANYASGNSFLDAFAQYRNDLGLAASVVDMGAVEDVGWISEHQGMMGKMSRSGFKPVLEQEVIDAMAISMLVHNTPGQAVDEALALDSKNASYFMHKNTFLVGLALLIPLHDPSNYVIWKKDRRMASYHNNSAVATTTASTDVLKSYLSNAKADPSILQSPEAAKLFAVEIGKRLFDLLLKPHEEPNTSSPLLDLGLDSLVALELRAWIKQVFSFDLPMLEMMSIGSLDILGQYAANEVYRIAIENNES
;
A
#
# COMPACT_ATOMS: atom_id res chain seq x y z
N MET A 1 -2.41 -28.94 -40.90
CA MET A 1 -3.62 -29.16 -40.07
C MET A 1 -3.44 -30.49 -39.37
N LEU A 2 -3.84 -30.61 -38.11
CA LEU A 2 -3.87 -31.93 -37.46
C LEU A 2 -4.96 -32.74 -38.16
N GLU A 3 -4.61 -33.88 -38.76
CA GLU A 3 -5.56 -34.82 -39.37
C GLU A 3 -6.28 -35.60 -38.27
N ALA A 4 -6.99 -34.89 -37.39
CA ALA A 4 -7.65 -35.44 -36.22
C ALA A 4 -9.15 -35.16 -36.24
N ASP A 5 -9.93 -36.15 -35.81
CA ASP A 5 -11.35 -35.96 -35.53
C ASP A 5 -11.52 -35.17 -34.23
N VAL A 6 -12.06 -33.94 -34.35
CA VAL A 6 -12.21 -33.02 -33.21
C VAL A 6 -13.61 -33.13 -32.61
N TYR A 7 -13.64 -33.30 -31.29
CA TYR A 7 -14.84 -33.31 -30.46
C TYR A 7 -14.69 -32.29 -29.34
N VAL A 8 -15.77 -31.61 -28.98
CA VAL A 8 -15.73 -30.47 -28.06
C VAL A 8 -16.95 -30.43 -27.16
N THR A 9 -16.79 -29.84 -25.97
CA THR A 9 -17.87 -29.58 -25.03
C THR A 9 -18.10 -28.08 -24.86
N VAL A 10 -19.34 -27.61 -24.88
CA VAL A 10 -19.68 -26.18 -24.68
C VAL A 10 -20.85 -25.98 -23.71
N GLY A 11 -21.01 -24.75 -23.21
CA GLY A 11 -22.00 -24.42 -22.17
C GLY A 11 -23.19 -23.58 -22.64
N SER A 12 -23.29 -23.27 -23.94
CA SER A 12 -24.39 -22.48 -24.51
C SER A 12 -24.59 -22.75 -26.00
N GLU A 13 -25.83 -22.57 -26.48
CA GLU A 13 -26.20 -22.68 -27.90
C GLU A 13 -25.44 -21.67 -28.79
N GLU A 14 -25.16 -20.48 -28.27
CA GLU A 14 -24.35 -19.48 -28.97
C GLU A 14 -22.93 -20.00 -29.28
N LYS A 15 -22.33 -20.75 -28.34
CA LYS A 15 -21.02 -21.38 -28.53
C LYS A 15 -21.09 -22.55 -29.52
N VAL A 16 -22.18 -23.31 -29.52
CA VAL A 16 -22.42 -24.38 -30.52
C VAL A 16 -22.42 -23.75 -31.92
N LYS A 17 -23.24 -22.73 -32.13
CA LYS A 17 -23.36 -22.02 -33.41
C LYS A 17 -22.01 -21.45 -33.85
N TYR A 18 -21.28 -20.81 -32.94
CA TYR A 18 -19.96 -20.25 -33.22
C TYR A 18 -18.97 -21.30 -33.73
N LEU A 19 -18.92 -22.49 -33.11
CA LEU A 19 -18.02 -23.57 -33.52
C LEU A 19 -18.38 -24.17 -34.87
N ILE A 20 -19.67 -24.30 -35.18
CA ILE A 20 -20.13 -24.77 -36.50
C ILE A 20 -19.74 -23.76 -37.59
N GLU A 21 -20.04 -22.48 -37.38
CA GLU A 21 -19.84 -21.43 -38.39
C GLU A 21 -18.37 -21.09 -38.64
N ASN A 22 -17.54 -21.07 -37.59
CA ASN A 22 -16.16 -20.58 -37.68
C ASN A 22 -15.12 -21.70 -37.78
N TYR A 23 -15.44 -22.91 -37.30
CA TYR A 23 -14.50 -24.04 -37.27
C TYR A 23 -15.03 -25.29 -37.99
N SER A 24 -16.25 -25.24 -38.54
CA SER A 24 -16.88 -26.33 -39.28
C SER A 24 -16.92 -27.65 -38.50
N ILE A 25 -17.04 -27.58 -37.17
CA ILE A 25 -17.19 -28.77 -36.33
C ILE A 25 -18.63 -29.30 -36.50
N PRO A 26 -18.82 -30.57 -36.89
CA PRO A 26 -20.15 -31.14 -37.05
C PRO A 26 -20.97 -31.12 -35.75
N PRO A 27 -22.29 -30.86 -35.80
CA PRO A 27 -23.14 -30.80 -34.60
C PRO A 27 -23.10 -32.07 -33.74
N ASN A 28 -22.98 -33.25 -34.36
CA ASN A 28 -22.88 -34.53 -33.64
C ASN A 28 -21.58 -34.67 -32.83
N ARG A 29 -20.57 -33.81 -33.05
CA ARG A 29 -19.30 -33.78 -32.31
C ARG A 29 -19.21 -32.66 -31.27
N ILE A 30 -20.32 -31.96 -31.02
CA ILE A 30 -20.42 -30.89 -30.03
C ILE A 30 -21.34 -31.34 -28.90
N PHE A 31 -20.83 -31.39 -27.68
CA PHE A 31 -21.54 -31.90 -26.50
C PHE A 31 -21.71 -30.83 -25.40
N HIS A 32 -22.51 -31.11 -24.39
CA HIS A 32 -22.73 -30.19 -23.27
C HIS A 32 -21.62 -30.32 -22.21
N SER A 33 -21.14 -29.19 -21.69
CA SER A 33 -19.99 -29.11 -20.77
C SER A 33 -20.35 -29.04 -19.27
N ARG A 34 -21.63 -28.86 -18.92
CA ARG A 34 -22.06 -28.65 -17.53
C ARG A 34 -22.61 -29.90 -16.86
N ASP A 35 -22.69 -31.01 -17.59
CA ASP A 35 -23.16 -32.30 -17.08
C ASP A 35 -22.40 -33.43 -17.80
N LYS A 36 -22.71 -34.68 -17.43
CA LYS A 36 -22.01 -35.88 -17.93
C LYS A 36 -22.56 -36.41 -19.27
N SER A 37 -23.53 -35.74 -19.90
CA SER A 37 -24.15 -36.22 -21.15
C SER A 37 -23.17 -36.35 -22.31
N PHE A 38 -22.05 -35.63 -22.27
CA PHE A 38 -20.99 -35.76 -23.27
C PHE A 38 -20.38 -37.17 -23.33
N VAL A 39 -20.42 -37.94 -22.25
CA VAL A 39 -19.85 -39.31 -22.23
C VAL A 39 -20.58 -40.20 -23.23
N ASP A 40 -21.91 -40.21 -23.19
CA ASP A 40 -22.74 -41.02 -24.09
C ASP A 40 -22.57 -40.56 -25.54
N GLY A 41 -22.46 -39.24 -25.75
CA GLY A 41 -22.17 -38.67 -27.06
C GLY A 41 -20.81 -39.11 -27.61
N VAL A 42 -19.75 -38.98 -26.81
CA VAL A 42 -18.40 -39.42 -27.16
C VAL A 42 -18.39 -40.90 -27.50
N MET A 43 -18.96 -41.76 -26.65
CA MET A 43 -18.96 -43.20 -26.89
C MET A 43 -19.76 -43.57 -28.13
N ARG A 44 -20.90 -42.91 -28.40
CA ARG A 44 -21.68 -43.17 -29.61
C ARG A 44 -20.89 -42.80 -30.87
N GLU A 45 -20.31 -41.61 -30.93
CA GLU A 45 -19.61 -41.13 -32.12
C GLU A 45 -18.22 -41.74 -32.32
N THR A 46 -17.72 -42.49 -31.33
CA THR A 46 -16.46 -43.25 -31.39
C THR A 46 -16.67 -44.76 -31.39
N GLU A 47 -17.92 -45.23 -31.57
CA GLU A 47 -18.27 -46.65 -31.58
C GLU A 47 -17.81 -47.42 -30.32
N GLY A 48 -17.84 -46.74 -29.17
CA GLY A 48 -17.43 -47.26 -27.87
C GLY A 48 -15.93 -47.25 -27.63
N ARG A 49 -15.11 -46.76 -28.57
CA ARG A 49 -13.65 -46.71 -28.44
C ARG A 49 -13.17 -45.64 -27.46
N GLY A 50 -13.79 -44.46 -27.45
CA GLY A 50 -13.30 -43.27 -26.75
C GLY A 50 -12.27 -42.47 -27.56
N MET A 51 -11.58 -41.54 -26.89
CA MET A 51 -10.67 -40.56 -27.52
C MET A 51 -9.20 -40.89 -27.27
N ASP A 52 -8.37 -40.81 -28.32
CA ASP A 52 -6.93 -41.04 -28.21
C ASP A 52 -6.23 -39.94 -27.39
N PHE A 53 -6.73 -38.71 -27.45
CA PHE A 53 -6.21 -37.57 -26.69
C PHE A 53 -7.34 -36.67 -26.20
N ILE A 54 -7.32 -36.31 -24.91
CA ILE A 54 -8.28 -35.38 -24.31
C ILE A 54 -7.52 -34.25 -23.62
N LEU A 55 -7.84 -33.01 -23.97
CA LEU A 55 -7.43 -31.82 -23.21
C LEU A 55 -8.56 -31.45 -22.23
N ASN A 56 -8.35 -31.68 -20.93
CA ASN A 56 -9.35 -31.44 -19.90
C ASN A 56 -9.08 -30.16 -19.10
N SER A 57 -10.15 -29.41 -18.83
CA SER A 57 -10.18 -28.32 -17.84
C SER A 57 -11.41 -28.39 -16.94
N LEU A 58 -12.22 -29.45 -17.03
CA LEU A 58 -13.34 -29.71 -16.15
C LEU A 58 -12.83 -30.28 -14.83
N SER A 59 -13.63 -30.17 -13.78
CA SER A 59 -13.22 -30.51 -12.42
C SER A 59 -14.26 -31.37 -11.70
N GLY A 60 -13.86 -32.00 -10.59
CA GLY A 60 -14.71 -32.89 -9.80
C GLY A 60 -15.29 -34.05 -10.61
N GLU A 61 -16.60 -34.30 -10.49
CA GLU A 61 -17.23 -35.45 -11.14
C GLU A 61 -17.13 -35.46 -12.68
N LEU A 62 -17.00 -34.29 -13.30
CA LEU A 62 -16.86 -34.18 -14.76
C LEU A 62 -15.46 -34.55 -15.23
N LEU A 63 -14.43 -34.32 -14.42
CA LEU A 63 -13.07 -34.82 -14.66
C LEU A 63 -13.06 -36.36 -14.67
N HIS A 64 -13.74 -36.98 -13.69
CA HIS A 64 -13.88 -38.44 -13.64
C HIS A 64 -14.66 -39.02 -14.83
N ALA A 65 -15.72 -38.34 -15.25
CA ALA A 65 -16.47 -38.72 -16.45
C ALA A 65 -15.59 -38.62 -17.71
N THR A 66 -14.76 -37.58 -17.80
CA THR A 66 -13.79 -37.39 -18.89
C THR A 66 -12.71 -38.47 -18.89
N TRP A 67 -12.23 -38.90 -17.73
CA TRP A 67 -11.24 -39.99 -17.62
C TRP A 67 -11.74 -41.33 -18.18
N ASN A 68 -13.05 -41.58 -18.09
CA ASN A 68 -13.68 -42.76 -18.68
C ASN A 68 -13.79 -42.69 -20.20
N CYS A 69 -13.69 -41.49 -20.79
CA CYS A 69 -13.78 -41.28 -22.24
C CYS A 69 -12.46 -41.50 -22.99
N VAL A 70 -11.35 -41.70 -22.29
CA VAL A 70 -10.04 -41.94 -22.91
C VAL A 70 -10.01 -43.34 -23.53
N ALA A 71 -9.53 -43.48 -24.75
CA ALA A 71 -9.38 -44.78 -25.41
C ALA A 71 -8.28 -45.63 -24.78
N GLU A 72 -8.24 -46.93 -25.09
CA GLU A 72 -7.07 -47.77 -24.79
C GLU A 72 -5.80 -47.15 -25.40
N PHE A 73 -4.70 -47.09 -24.65
CA PHE A 73 -3.46 -46.37 -24.99
C PHE A 73 -3.58 -44.84 -25.13
N GLY A 74 -4.76 -44.26 -24.86
CA GLY A 74 -4.99 -42.82 -24.95
C GLY A 74 -4.35 -42.01 -23.84
N THR A 75 -4.37 -40.68 -23.98
CA THR A 75 -3.83 -39.72 -23.01
C THR A 75 -4.86 -38.67 -22.61
N LEU A 76 -5.03 -38.46 -21.30
CA LEU A 76 -5.70 -37.27 -20.75
C LEU A 76 -4.66 -36.25 -20.31
N LEU A 77 -4.73 -35.05 -20.88
CA LEU A 77 -3.93 -33.89 -20.54
C LEU A 77 -4.76 -32.94 -19.66
N GLU A 78 -4.41 -32.84 -18.38
CA GLU A 78 -5.09 -32.01 -17.40
C GLU A 78 -4.43 -30.62 -17.31
N ILE A 79 -5.22 -29.57 -17.51
CA ILE A 79 -4.80 -28.17 -17.31
C ILE A 79 -5.56 -27.48 -16.16
N GLY A 80 -6.61 -28.11 -15.61
CA GLY A 80 -7.32 -27.63 -14.44
C GLY A 80 -6.51 -27.83 -13.16
N LYS A 81 -6.50 -26.82 -12.28
CA LYS A 81 -5.74 -26.87 -11.01
C LYS A 81 -6.59 -27.24 -9.79
N ARG A 82 -7.92 -27.16 -9.87
CA ARG A 82 -8.80 -27.29 -8.69
C ARG A 82 -8.64 -28.62 -7.97
N ASP A 83 -8.79 -29.74 -8.70
CA ASP A 83 -8.65 -31.07 -8.11
C ASP A 83 -7.20 -31.40 -7.76
N LEU A 84 -6.21 -30.85 -8.47
CA LEU A 84 -4.79 -31.04 -8.15
C LEU A 84 -4.39 -30.37 -6.84
N ILE A 85 -4.86 -29.15 -6.59
CA ILE A 85 -4.59 -28.41 -5.34
C ILE A 85 -5.37 -29.04 -4.18
N GLY A 86 -6.57 -29.56 -4.45
CA GLY A 86 -7.46 -30.14 -3.43
C GLY A 86 -7.21 -31.63 -3.13
N ASP A 87 -6.05 -32.18 -3.48
CA ASP A 87 -5.70 -33.60 -3.29
C ASP A 87 -6.76 -34.58 -3.84
N GLY A 88 -7.29 -34.27 -5.03
CA GLY A 88 -8.29 -35.07 -5.72
C GLY A 88 -7.83 -36.51 -5.95
N LYS A 89 -8.74 -37.47 -5.78
CA LYS A 89 -8.46 -38.89 -6.03
C LYS A 89 -8.70 -39.21 -7.50
N LEU A 90 -7.88 -40.07 -8.09
CA LEU A 90 -8.08 -40.57 -9.45
C LEU A 90 -8.36 -42.08 -9.42
N ASP A 91 -9.31 -42.54 -10.23
CA ASP A 91 -9.56 -43.98 -10.38
C ASP A 91 -8.38 -44.64 -11.12
N MET A 92 -7.80 -45.67 -10.50
CA MET A 92 -6.66 -46.40 -11.03
C MET A 92 -7.07 -47.47 -12.06
N LYS A 93 -8.34 -47.88 -12.12
CA LYS A 93 -8.81 -48.94 -13.01
C LYS A 93 -8.54 -48.64 -14.50
N PRO A 94 -8.74 -47.42 -15.03
CA PRO A 94 -8.50 -47.12 -16.45
C PRO A 94 -7.04 -47.30 -16.89
N PHE A 95 -6.07 -47.28 -15.98
CA PHE A 95 -4.66 -47.54 -16.34
C PHE A 95 -4.40 -48.97 -16.79
N LEU A 96 -5.28 -49.94 -16.48
CA LEU A 96 -5.18 -51.31 -17.00
C LEU A 96 -5.26 -51.39 -18.52
N ALA A 97 -5.86 -50.38 -19.16
CA ALA A 97 -5.96 -50.21 -20.60
C ALA A 97 -4.79 -49.37 -21.18
N ASN A 98 -3.64 -49.33 -20.48
CA ASN A 98 -2.44 -48.57 -20.83
C ASN A 98 -2.69 -47.07 -21.07
N ARG A 99 -3.66 -46.48 -20.36
CA ARG A 99 -4.01 -45.06 -20.48
C ARG A 99 -3.00 -44.19 -19.74
N ASN A 100 -2.74 -43.01 -20.28
CA ASN A 100 -1.85 -42.01 -19.69
C ASN A 100 -2.66 -40.86 -19.09
N TYR A 101 -2.21 -40.35 -17.94
CA TYR A 101 -2.74 -39.15 -17.31
C TYR A 101 -1.57 -38.18 -17.09
N CYS A 102 -1.65 -36.98 -17.66
CA CYS A 102 -0.57 -36.00 -17.63
C CYS A 102 -1.10 -34.64 -17.17
N CYS A 103 -0.51 -34.07 -16.13
CA CYS A 103 -0.80 -32.71 -15.70
C CYS A 103 0.20 -31.74 -16.30
N VAL A 104 -0.30 -30.62 -16.85
CA VAL A 104 0.57 -29.53 -17.34
C VAL A 104 0.17 -28.22 -16.68
N ASP A 105 1.09 -27.71 -15.86
CA ASP A 105 1.03 -26.34 -15.35
C ASP A 105 1.95 -25.43 -16.17
N ILE A 106 1.35 -24.51 -16.93
CA ILE A 106 2.08 -23.53 -17.75
C ILE A 106 2.92 -22.61 -16.85
N ASP A 107 2.47 -22.27 -15.64
CA ASP A 107 3.24 -21.43 -14.71
C ASP A 107 4.50 -22.14 -14.22
N GLY A 108 4.42 -23.47 -14.06
CA GLY A 108 5.57 -24.30 -13.73
C GLY A 108 6.63 -24.36 -14.84
N LEU A 109 6.24 -24.11 -16.09
CA LEU A 109 7.12 -24.20 -17.25
C LEU A 109 8.23 -23.14 -17.23
N TRP A 110 8.03 -22.01 -16.53
CA TRP A 110 9.05 -20.98 -16.36
C TRP A 110 10.33 -21.49 -15.68
N LYS A 111 10.22 -22.56 -14.86
CA LYS A 111 11.37 -23.26 -14.27
C LYS A 111 12.21 -24.00 -15.32
N ARG A 112 11.65 -24.25 -16.52
CA ARG A 112 12.29 -24.89 -17.67
C ARG A 112 12.30 -23.94 -18.87
N ILE A 113 12.98 -22.80 -18.70
CA ILE A 113 12.97 -21.69 -19.65
C ILE A 113 13.32 -22.07 -21.10
N HIS A 114 14.17 -23.08 -21.31
CA HIS A 114 14.53 -23.56 -22.65
C HIS A 114 13.34 -24.20 -23.38
N VAL A 115 12.46 -24.93 -22.67
CA VAL A 115 11.23 -25.50 -23.23
C VAL A 115 10.23 -24.41 -23.56
N ALA A 116 10.01 -23.46 -22.63
CA ALA A 116 9.13 -22.32 -22.85
C ALA A 116 9.56 -21.50 -24.07
N ARG A 117 10.87 -21.22 -24.20
CA ARG A 117 11.44 -20.53 -25.36
C ARG A 117 11.15 -21.29 -26.66
N ALA A 118 11.40 -22.60 -26.70
CA ALA A 118 11.15 -23.42 -27.89
C ALA A 118 9.67 -23.38 -28.30
N LEU A 119 8.74 -23.50 -27.35
CA LEU A 119 7.31 -23.43 -27.61
C LEU A 119 6.87 -22.07 -28.15
N ILE A 120 7.41 -20.96 -27.64
CA ILE A 120 7.14 -19.62 -28.17
C ILE A 120 7.54 -19.52 -29.65
N PHE A 121 8.71 -20.04 -30.03
CA PHE A 121 9.12 -20.06 -31.44
C PHE A 121 8.21 -20.94 -32.31
N SER A 122 7.75 -22.09 -31.81
CA SER A 122 6.77 -22.92 -32.52
C SER A 122 5.43 -22.21 -32.72
N ILE A 123 4.96 -21.45 -31.72
CA ILE A 123 3.73 -20.64 -31.82
C ILE A 123 3.88 -19.57 -32.90
N LEU A 124 5.01 -18.85 -32.93
CA LEU A 124 5.29 -17.84 -33.97
C LEU A 124 5.35 -18.47 -35.36
N GLU A 125 5.95 -19.66 -35.49
CA GLU A 125 5.98 -20.39 -36.74
C GLU A 125 4.58 -20.77 -37.22
N PHE A 126 3.73 -21.30 -36.33
CA PHE A 126 2.33 -21.63 -36.64
C PHE A 126 1.52 -20.40 -37.01
N TYR A 127 1.76 -19.27 -36.35
CA TYR A 127 1.12 -18.00 -36.67
C TYR A 127 1.51 -17.52 -38.08
N ASN A 128 2.81 -17.51 -38.39
CA ASN A 128 3.31 -17.10 -39.69
C ASN A 128 2.85 -18.02 -40.84
N LYS A 129 2.66 -19.31 -40.55
CA LYS A 129 2.07 -20.28 -41.49
C LYS A 129 0.55 -20.19 -41.63
N GLY A 130 -0.11 -19.33 -40.83
CA GLY A 130 -1.56 -19.18 -40.82
C GLY A 130 -2.32 -20.35 -40.19
N TYR A 131 -1.64 -21.22 -39.43
CA TYR A 131 -2.29 -22.34 -38.73
C TYR A 131 -3.01 -21.92 -37.46
N ILE A 132 -2.61 -20.79 -36.87
CA ILE A 132 -3.27 -20.18 -35.72
C ILE A 132 -3.51 -18.70 -35.99
N SER A 133 -4.58 -18.16 -35.41
CA SER A 133 -4.97 -16.75 -35.53
C SER A 133 -5.42 -16.21 -34.17
N PRO A 134 -5.48 -14.88 -33.99
CA PRO A 134 -5.98 -14.30 -32.74
C PRO A 134 -7.44 -14.66 -32.52
N LEU A 135 -7.81 -14.97 -31.28
CA LEU A 135 -9.19 -15.24 -30.91
C LEU A 135 -10.02 -13.94 -30.89
N PRO A 136 -11.35 -14.01 -31.09
CA PRO A 136 -12.23 -12.88 -30.83
C PRO A 136 -11.95 -12.31 -29.46
N THR A 137 -11.77 -11.00 -29.36
CA THR A 137 -11.40 -10.36 -28.09
C THR A 137 -12.37 -9.23 -27.78
N LYS A 138 -13.06 -9.32 -26.64
CA LYS A 138 -13.85 -8.21 -26.12
C LYS A 138 -12.93 -7.32 -25.29
N ILE A 139 -12.75 -6.07 -25.72
CA ILE A 139 -11.87 -5.11 -25.07
C ILE A 139 -12.68 -4.17 -24.19
N PHE A 140 -12.25 -4.02 -22.93
CA PHE A 140 -12.75 -3.04 -21.98
C PHE A 140 -11.69 -1.93 -21.80
N PRO A 141 -12.07 -0.65 -21.63
CA PRO A 141 -11.16 0.40 -21.19
C PRO A 141 -10.56 0.07 -19.82
N ALA A 142 -9.35 0.55 -19.52
CA ALA A 142 -8.70 0.35 -18.22
C ALA A 142 -9.57 0.81 -17.03
N ALA A 143 -10.35 1.88 -17.22
CA ALA A 143 -11.33 2.37 -16.25
C ALA A 143 -12.39 1.31 -15.86
N GLN A 144 -12.70 0.39 -16.77
CA GLN A 144 -13.75 -0.62 -16.63
C GLN A 144 -13.16 -2.01 -16.32
N THR A 145 -12.00 -2.06 -15.66
CA THR A 145 -11.36 -3.34 -15.31
C THR A 145 -12.31 -4.22 -14.49
N GLN A 146 -13.08 -3.66 -13.55
CA GLN A 146 -14.05 -4.43 -12.76
C GLN A 146 -15.13 -5.08 -13.64
N ASP A 147 -15.65 -4.35 -14.63
CA ASP A 147 -16.66 -4.88 -15.54
C ASP A 147 -16.09 -5.96 -16.47
N ALA A 148 -14.81 -5.86 -16.83
CA ALA A 148 -14.12 -6.91 -17.57
C ALA A 148 -14.09 -8.24 -16.78
N PHE A 149 -13.76 -8.19 -15.48
CA PHE A 149 -13.80 -9.36 -14.60
C PHE A 149 -15.22 -9.91 -14.43
N ARG A 150 -16.21 -9.06 -14.16
CA ARG A 150 -17.63 -9.48 -14.06
C ARG A 150 -18.12 -10.13 -15.36
N PHE A 151 -17.71 -9.62 -16.51
CA PHE A 151 -18.04 -10.20 -17.81
C PHE A 151 -17.39 -11.58 -18.00
N MET A 152 -16.14 -11.74 -17.57
CA MET A 152 -15.43 -13.02 -17.63
C MET A 152 -16.09 -14.08 -16.72
N GLU A 153 -16.43 -13.71 -15.50
CA GLU A 153 -17.00 -14.58 -14.46
C GLU A 153 -18.31 -15.26 -14.89
N LYS A 154 -19.18 -14.55 -15.62
CA LYS A 154 -20.44 -15.10 -16.17
C LYS A 154 -20.21 -16.31 -17.08
N GLY A 155 -18.99 -16.51 -17.60
CA GLY A 155 -18.63 -17.66 -18.45
C GLY A 155 -19.31 -17.68 -19.83
N GLN A 156 -20.01 -16.62 -20.20
CA GLN A 156 -20.73 -16.50 -21.48
C GLN A 156 -19.84 -16.03 -22.63
N HIS A 157 -18.66 -15.49 -22.34
CA HIS A 157 -17.75 -14.97 -23.35
C HIS A 157 -17.24 -16.05 -24.31
N ILE A 158 -16.97 -15.63 -25.55
CA ILE A 158 -16.29 -16.40 -26.60
C ILE A 158 -14.96 -15.70 -26.87
N GLY A 159 -13.86 -16.48 -26.88
CA GLY A 159 -12.52 -15.95 -27.10
C GLY A 159 -11.91 -15.34 -25.84
N ARG A 160 -11.30 -14.16 -25.95
CA ARG A 160 -10.56 -13.48 -24.87
C ARG A 160 -11.27 -12.22 -24.36
N VAL A 161 -11.01 -11.89 -23.10
CA VAL A 161 -11.32 -10.59 -22.50
C VAL A 161 -10.02 -9.80 -22.40
N GLY A 162 -10.00 -8.58 -22.92
CA GLY A 162 -8.84 -7.69 -22.91
C GLY A 162 -9.13 -6.38 -22.21
N VAL A 163 -8.10 -5.78 -21.62
CA VAL A 163 -8.15 -4.45 -21.02
C VAL A 163 -7.21 -3.51 -21.79
N SER A 164 -7.72 -2.38 -22.25
CA SER A 164 -6.96 -1.40 -23.03
C SER A 164 -6.57 -0.19 -22.17
N PHE A 165 -5.27 0.10 -22.15
CA PHE A 165 -4.70 1.31 -21.56
C PHE A 165 -4.62 2.48 -22.55
N LYS A 166 -5.04 2.29 -23.80
CA LYS A 166 -5.15 3.40 -24.76
C LYS A 166 -6.41 4.20 -24.44
N PRO A 167 -6.32 5.55 -24.38
CA PRO A 167 -7.51 6.40 -24.28
C PRO A 167 -8.47 6.10 -25.42
N ALA A 168 -9.78 6.12 -25.16
CA ALA A 168 -10.76 6.11 -26.23
C ALA A 168 -10.58 7.37 -27.11
N GLU A 169 -10.87 7.27 -28.41
CA GLU A 169 -10.80 8.44 -29.29
C GLU A 169 -11.71 9.56 -28.76
N GLY A 170 -11.10 10.68 -28.36
CA GLY A 170 -11.80 11.85 -27.80
C GLY A 170 -11.70 12.03 -26.28
N GLU A 171 -11.11 11.09 -25.55
CA GLU A 171 -10.88 11.22 -24.10
C GLU A 171 -9.45 11.67 -23.77
N ALA A 172 -9.31 12.76 -23.00
CA ALA A 172 -8.00 13.27 -22.57
C ALA A 172 -7.40 12.47 -21.40
N HIS A 173 -8.24 11.79 -20.62
CA HIS A 173 -7.84 11.07 -19.41
C HIS A 173 -8.64 9.79 -19.25
N LEU A 174 -7.98 8.70 -18.82
CA LEU A 174 -8.58 7.37 -18.67
C LEU A 174 -9.59 7.25 -17.51
N GLY A 175 -9.90 8.33 -16.77
CA GLY A 175 -10.82 8.28 -15.63
C GLY A 175 -10.43 7.26 -14.54
N LEU A 176 -9.16 6.87 -14.46
CA LEU A 176 -8.68 5.88 -13.51
C LEU A 176 -8.67 6.47 -12.09
N GLU A 177 -9.31 5.78 -11.16
CA GLU A 177 -9.03 5.99 -9.74
C GLU A 177 -7.58 5.59 -9.46
N THR A 178 -6.78 6.55 -9.00
CA THR A 178 -5.39 6.30 -8.64
C THR A 178 -5.36 5.64 -7.27
N THR A 179 -4.89 4.39 -7.21
CA THR A 179 -4.55 3.77 -5.93
C THR A 179 -3.21 4.32 -5.44
N LYS A 180 -3.09 4.55 -4.13
CA LYS A 180 -1.82 4.95 -3.52
C LYS A 180 -0.82 3.81 -3.74
N ARG A 181 0.20 4.04 -4.57
CA ARG A 181 1.32 3.10 -4.70
C ARG A 181 2.01 3.02 -3.34
N THR A 182 2.01 1.86 -2.70
CA THR A 182 2.87 1.61 -1.54
C THR A 182 4.31 1.73 -2.01
N LEU A 183 4.98 2.81 -1.64
CA LEU A 183 6.41 2.99 -1.89
C LEU A 183 7.15 2.02 -0.99
N ALA A 184 7.71 0.96 -1.57
CA ALA A 184 8.56 0.04 -0.83
C ALA A 184 9.94 0.70 -0.63
N ILE A 185 10.17 1.24 0.56
CA ILE A 185 11.49 1.74 0.96
C ILE A 185 12.29 0.57 1.53
N ALA A 186 13.51 0.38 1.04
CA ALA A 186 14.43 -0.63 1.54
C ALA A 186 15.80 0.01 1.75
N PHE A 187 16.26 0.04 2.99
CA PHE A 187 17.59 0.50 3.36
C PHE A 187 18.62 -0.60 3.07
N ASN A 188 19.83 -0.17 2.72
CA ASN A 188 20.95 -1.06 2.58
C ASN A 188 21.39 -1.55 3.97
N GLY A 189 21.24 -2.85 4.23
CA GLY A 189 21.65 -3.47 5.50
C GLY A 189 23.18 -3.59 5.69
N SER A 190 23.97 -3.19 4.68
CA SER A 190 25.43 -3.06 4.75
C SER A 190 25.88 -1.59 4.66
N ALA A 191 25.05 -0.67 5.14
CA ALA A 191 25.35 0.75 5.25
C ALA A 191 25.01 1.28 6.64
N SER A 192 25.61 2.43 6.98
CA SER A 192 25.39 3.13 8.25
C SER A 192 24.58 4.41 8.02
N TYR A 193 23.79 4.80 9.02
CA TYR A 193 22.99 6.02 8.97
C TYR A 193 23.21 6.87 10.23
N LEU A 194 23.50 8.15 10.05
CA LEU A 194 23.79 9.09 11.13
C LEU A 194 22.53 9.85 11.53
N MET A 195 22.12 9.68 12.79
CA MET A 195 20.92 10.25 13.40
C MET A 195 21.33 11.36 14.38
N VAL A 196 21.25 12.61 13.95
CA VAL A 196 21.66 13.77 14.77
C VAL A 196 20.46 14.27 15.57
N GLY A 197 20.55 14.25 16.90
CA GLY A 197 19.40 14.53 17.78
C GLY A 197 18.31 13.44 17.75
N GLY A 198 18.61 12.25 17.25
CA GLY A 198 17.62 11.18 17.01
C GLY A 198 17.15 10.38 18.21
N LEU A 199 17.56 10.73 19.45
CA LEU A 199 17.18 9.98 20.66
C LEU A 199 15.89 10.50 21.33
N GLY A 200 15.28 11.57 20.79
CA GLY A 200 13.94 12.03 21.20
C GLY A 200 12.82 11.23 20.54
N GLY A 201 11.57 11.41 20.97
CA GLY A 201 10.41 10.61 20.53
C GLY A 201 10.28 10.43 19.01
N ILE A 202 10.32 11.52 18.25
CA ILE A 202 10.26 11.47 16.77
C ILE A 202 11.43 10.68 16.18
N GLY A 203 12.65 10.91 16.68
CA GLY A 203 13.83 10.21 16.21
C GLY A 203 13.80 8.71 16.50
N ARG A 204 13.17 8.30 17.61
CA ARG A 204 12.96 6.89 17.97
C ARG A 204 11.99 6.21 17.01
N ALA A 205 10.83 6.82 16.75
CA ALA A 205 9.86 6.32 15.77
C ALA A 205 10.48 6.16 14.36
N VAL A 206 11.21 7.19 13.90
CA VAL A 206 11.97 7.16 12.64
C VAL A 206 12.97 6.02 12.63
N SER A 207 13.71 5.81 13.71
CA SER A 207 14.74 4.78 13.80
C SER A 207 14.14 3.37 13.75
N THR A 208 13.08 3.10 14.52
CA THR A 208 12.36 1.83 14.49
C THR A 208 11.86 1.52 13.08
N TRP A 209 11.23 2.51 12.43
CA TRP A 209 10.77 2.37 11.04
C TRP A 209 11.94 2.09 10.08
N MET A 210 13.08 2.79 10.21
CA MET A 210 14.24 2.53 9.35
C MET A 210 14.77 1.09 9.51
N VAL A 211 14.78 0.55 10.73
CA VAL A 211 15.24 -0.82 11.00
C VAL A 211 14.27 -1.85 10.43
N ASP A 212 12.95 -1.64 10.57
CA ASP A 212 11.93 -2.48 9.92
C ASP A 212 12.09 -2.51 8.40
N HIS A 213 12.56 -1.41 7.82
CA HIS A 213 12.79 -1.26 6.38
C HIS A 213 14.23 -1.60 5.95
N GLY A 214 15.03 -2.26 6.81
CA GLY A 214 16.30 -2.87 6.41
C GLY A 214 17.57 -2.15 6.91
N ALA A 215 17.48 -1.06 7.66
CA ALA A 215 18.65 -0.43 8.26
C ALA A 215 19.25 -1.34 9.35
N ARG A 216 20.57 -1.47 9.37
CA ARG A 216 21.26 -2.39 10.31
C ARG A 216 22.39 -1.75 11.09
N GLU A 217 22.75 -0.50 10.82
CA GLU A 217 23.60 0.29 11.71
C GLU A 217 23.10 1.74 11.81
N LEU A 218 22.77 2.17 13.02
CA LEU A 218 22.41 3.55 13.34
C LEU A 218 23.47 4.17 14.27
N VAL A 219 23.99 5.33 13.88
CA VAL A 219 24.93 6.12 14.67
C VAL A 219 24.20 7.35 15.20
N TYR A 220 24.14 7.55 16.51
CA TYR A 220 23.51 8.72 17.11
C TYR A 220 24.55 9.74 17.55
N LEU A 221 24.34 11.00 17.16
CA LEU A 221 25.08 12.15 17.67
C LEU A 221 24.13 13.01 18.52
N SER A 222 24.37 13.04 19.83
CA SER A 222 23.63 13.89 20.78
C SER A 222 24.50 14.19 22.00
N ARG A 223 24.25 15.33 22.65
CA ARG A 223 25.04 15.77 23.82
C ARG A 223 25.03 14.73 24.96
N SER A 224 23.90 14.05 25.18
CA SER A 224 23.71 13.08 26.26
C SER A 224 23.87 11.62 25.83
N ALA A 225 24.13 11.33 24.55
CA ALA A 225 24.17 9.96 24.04
C ALA A 225 25.21 9.11 24.78
N GLY A 226 24.78 8.00 25.37
CA GLY A 226 25.65 7.06 26.08
C GLY A 226 26.22 7.58 27.41
N LEU A 227 25.77 8.75 27.89
CA LEU A 227 26.19 9.31 29.19
C LEU A 227 25.24 8.93 30.33
N THR A 228 24.04 8.46 30.00
CA THR A 228 22.98 8.11 30.97
C THR A 228 22.27 6.85 30.49
N PRO A 229 21.69 6.03 31.40
CA PRO A 229 20.98 4.81 31.02
C PRO A 229 19.60 5.07 30.38
N LYS A 230 19.19 6.34 30.20
CA LYS A 230 17.87 6.73 29.64
C LYS A 230 17.59 6.12 28.25
N ASP A 231 18.64 5.85 27.48
CA ASP A 231 18.51 5.35 26.11
C ASP A 231 18.72 3.83 26.01
N ASP A 232 19.08 3.15 27.12
CA ASP A 232 19.50 1.74 27.11
C ASP A 232 18.39 0.78 26.64
N ASP A 233 17.15 0.99 27.10
CA ASP A 233 16.01 0.14 26.71
C ASP A 233 15.74 0.21 25.20
N PHE A 234 15.89 1.41 24.62
CA PHE A 234 15.68 1.62 23.18
C PHE A 234 16.85 1.11 22.35
N VAL A 235 18.07 1.21 22.87
CA VAL A 235 19.23 0.55 22.26
C VAL A 235 19.03 -0.96 22.23
N ALA A 236 18.54 -1.55 23.33
CA ALA A 236 18.24 -2.97 23.43
C ALA A 236 17.11 -3.40 22.47
N GLU A 237 16.06 -2.57 22.32
CA GLU A 237 15.00 -2.77 21.34
C GLU A 237 15.56 -2.86 19.92
N LEU A 238 16.31 -1.85 19.47
CA LEU A 238 16.91 -1.85 18.12
C LEU A 238 17.92 -3.00 17.91
N HIS A 239 18.67 -3.37 18.94
CA HIS A 239 19.55 -4.55 18.90
C HIS A 239 18.75 -5.83 18.71
N SER A 240 17.60 -5.98 19.37
CA SER A 240 16.72 -7.14 19.23
C SER A 240 16.12 -7.26 17.81
N MET A 241 15.96 -6.13 17.11
CA MET A 241 15.57 -6.05 15.70
C MET A 241 16.73 -6.31 14.72
N GLY A 242 17.94 -6.58 15.23
CA GLY A 242 19.14 -6.88 14.44
C GLY A 242 19.90 -5.65 13.95
N CYS A 243 19.67 -4.47 14.54
CA CYS A 243 20.39 -3.25 14.21
C CYS A 243 21.49 -2.94 15.24
N ALA A 244 22.71 -2.72 14.78
CA ALA A 244 23.78 -2.20 15.61
C ALA A 244 23.55 -0.70 15.91
N VAL A 245 23.68 -0.31 17.17
CA VAL A 245 23.52 1.09 17.60
C VAL A 245 24.83 1.62 18.17
N LYS A 246 25.25 2.80 17.70
CA LYS A 246 26.44 3.50 18.17
C LYS A 246 26.07 4.86 18.74
N LEU A 247 26.39 5.08 20.00
CA LEU A 247 26.11 6.34 20.70
C LEU A 247 27.38 7.18 20.75
N VAL A 248 27.34 8.38 20.18
CA VAL A 248 28.44 9.35 20.20
C VAL A 248 28.00 10.60 20.93
N SER A 249 28.54 10.80 22.13
CA SER A 249 28.34 12.05 22.88
C SER A 249 29.08 13.20 22.19
N GLY A 250 28.34 14.25 21.84
CA GLY A 250 28.92 15.42 21.19
C GLY A 250 27.89 16.49 20.83
N ASP A 251 28.41 17.66 20.46
CA ASP A 251 27.65 18.81 19.99
C ASP A 251 27.87 18.98 18.49
N THR A 252 26.81 18.94 17.69
CA THR A 252 26.87 19.10 16.24
C THR A 252 27.49 20.44 15.81
N THR A 253 27.44 21.47 16.66
CA THR A 253 28.08 22.77 16.41
C THR A 253 29.61 22.72 16.46
N LYS A 254 30.19 21.62 16.97
CA LYS A 254 31.62 21.35 16.99
C LYS A 254 31.99 20.36 15.89
N LEU A 255 32.77 20.81 14.91
CA LEU A 255 33.16 20.00 13.75
C LEU A 255 33.83 18.67 14.14
N GLU A 256 34.68 18.68 15.17
CA GLU A 256 35.39 17.47 15.61
C GLU A 256 34.43 16.42 16.22
N ASP A 257 33.31 16.83 16.81
CA ASP A 257 32.30 15.91 17.33
C ASP A 257 31.56 15.23 16.17
N VAL A 258 31.25 16.00 15.11
CA VAL A 258 30.66 15.48 13.88
C VAL A 258 31.60 14.49 13.19
N LYS A 259 32.90 14.81 13.07
CA LYS A 259 33.89 13.90 12.49
C LYS A 259 34.02 12.60 13.27
N ARG A 260 33.98 12.65 14.61
CA ARG A 260 33.95 11.44 15.44
C ARG A 260 32.71 10.60 15.21
N ALA A 261 31.54 11.23 15.05
CA ALA A 261 30.30 10.52 14.75
C ALA A 261 30.35 9.83 13.37
N ILE A 262 30.85 10.52 12.34
CA ILE A 262 31.04 9.92 11.01
C ILE A 262 32.04 8.76 11.07
N SER A 263 33.17 8.95 11.77
CA SER A 263 34.21 7.93 11.90
C SER A 263 33.77 6.72 12.74
N ALA A 264 32.70 6.85 13.53
CA ALA A 264 32.16 5.75 14.30
C ALA A 264 31.44 4.73 13.42
N ALA A 265 31.02 5.04 12.18
CA ALA A 265 30.36 4.09 11.29
C ALA A 265 31.26 2.88 10.94
N THR A 266 30.72 1.65 10.97
CA THR A 266 31.43 0.44 10.51
C THR A 266 31.33 0.30 9.00
N TYR A 267 30.17 0.64 8.45
CA TYR A 267 29.86 0.51 7.03
C TYR A 267 29.93 1.89 6.36
N PRO A 268 29.93 1.95 5.01
CA PRO A 268 29.81 3.22 4.31
C PRO A 268 28.59 3.99 4.81
N LEU A 269 28.79 5.24 5.22
CA LEU A 269 27.72 6.12 5.64
C LEU A 269 26.88 6.50 4.42
N LYS A 270 25.60 6.13 4.40
CA LYS A 270 24.72 6.37 3.25
C LYS A 270 23.60 7.36 3.52
N GLY A 271 23.37 7.74 4.78
CA GLY A 271 22.36 8.73 5.09
C GLY A 271 22.67 9.54 6.34
N ILE A 272 22.22 10.79 6.33
CA ILE A 272 22.22 11.68 7.48
C ILE A 272 20.78 12.16 7.70
N VAL A 273 20.29 12.05 8.93
CA VAL A 273 19.02 12.63 9.37
C VAL A 273 19.31 13.64 10.48
N GLN A 274 19.12 14.92 10.17
CA GLN A 274 19.38 16.03 11.08
C GLN A 274 18.10 16.47 11.78
N MET A 275 17.95 16.06 13.03
CA MET A 275 16.77 16.29 13.88
C MET A 275 17.10 17.14 15.11
N SER A 276 18.31 17.69 15.21
CA SER A 276 18.70 18.48 16.38
C SER A 276 17.84 19.73 16.54
N MET A 277 17.31 19.93 17.74
CA MET A 277 16.41 21.02 18.07
C MET A 277 16.63 21.50 19.50
N VAL A 278 16.63 22.82 19.66
CA VAL A 278 16.57 23.50 20.97
C VAL A 278 15.53 24.61 20.86
N VAL A 279 14.57 24.60 21.78
CA VAL A 279 13.52 25.61 21.87
C VAL A 279 13.92 26.65 22.91
N ALA A 280 13.93 27.92 22.53
CA ALA A 280 14.14 29.06 23.41
C ALA A 280 13.11 30.14 23.07
N ASN A 281 11.86 29.91 23.46
CA ASN A 281 10.74 30.80 23.13
C ASN A 281 10.85 32.11 23.94
N GLU A 282 10.93 33.26 23.26
CA GLU A 282 10.90 34.58 23.86
C GLU A 282 10.43 35.61 22.83
N ASN A 283 9.82 36.70 23.30
CA ASN A 283 9.52 37.86 22.47
C ASN A 283 10.81 38.42 21.87
N PHE A 284 10.79 38.72 20.57
CA PHE A 284 11.96 39.23 19.85
C PHE A 284 12.64 40.44 20.53
N THR A 285 11.87 41.36 21.13
CA THR A 285 12.45 42.54 21.80
C THR A 285 13.15 42.24 23.13
N ARG A 286 12.94 41.04 23.68
CA ARG A 286 13.50 40.57 24.96
C ARG A 286 14.47 39.40 24.79
N MET A 287 14.53 38.83 23.59
CA MET A 287 15.37 37.68 23.28
C MET A 287 16.84 38.05 23.39
N SER A 288 17.56 37.36 24.26
CA SER A 288 19.00 37.50 24.39
C SER A 288 19.74 36.85 23.21
N PHE A 289 20.99 37.26 22.99
CA PHE A 289 21.85 36.63 21.99
C PHE A 289 22.11 35.15 22.30
N ASP A 290 22.20 34.78 23.58
CA ASP A 290 22.42 33.40 23.99
C ASP A 290 21.21 32.52 23.65
N GLU A 291 19.98 33.01 23.87
CA GLU A 291 18.74 32.32 23.46
C GLU A 291 18.60 32.22 21.93
N TRP A 292 19.05 33.25 21.21
CA TRP A 292 19.14 33.20 19.75
C TRP A 292 20.08 32.10 19.28
N MET A 293 21.31 32.10 19.80
CA MET A 293 22.35 31.14 19.43
C MET A 293 21.99 29.72 19.86
N ALA A 294 21.38 29.53 21.03
CA ALA A 294 20.97 28.22 21.51
C ALA A 294 20.00 27.51 20.55
N SER A 295 19.05 28.25 19.97
CA SER A 295 18.07 27.67 19.03
C SER A 295 18.61 27.56 17.60
N THR A 296 19.38 28.54 17.14
CA THR A 296 19.86 28.60 15.74
C THR A 296 21.08 27.74 15.49
N ALA A 297 22.06 27.68 16.40
CA ALA A 297 23.36 27.05 16.14
C ALA A 297 23.26 25.56 15.76
N PRO A 298 22.43 24.71 16.38
CA PRO A 298 22.31 23.30 15.99
C PRO A 298 21.80 23.11 14.56
N LYS A 299 20.92 23.99 14.07
CA LYS A 299 20.36 23.92 12.71
C LYS A 299 21.25 24.61 11.68
N VAL A 300 21.91 25.71 12.04
CA VAL A 300 22.77 26.46 11.14
C VAL A 300 24.18 25.87 11.12
N GLN A 301 24.95 26.12 12.19
CA GLN A 301 26.34 25.65 12.28
C GLN A 301 26.43 24.11 12.28
N GLY A 302 25.50 23.43 12.95
CA GLY A 302 25.47 21.97 12.99
C GLY A 302 25.30 21.34 11.60
N THR A 303 24.34 21.83 10.82
CA THR A 303 24.13 21.37 9.43
C THR A 303 25.32 21.70 8.54
N TRP A 304 25.93 22.89 8.72
CA TRP A 304 27.14 23.25 7.98
C TRP A 304 28.33 22.34 8.31
N ASN A 305 28.47 21.93 9.58
CA ASN A 305 29.50 20.98 9.98
C ASN A 305 29.25 19.58 9.41
N LEU A 306 27.99 19.12 9.39
CA LEU A 306 27.61 17.84 8.75
C LEU A 306 27.93 17.85 7.25
N HIS A 307 27.64 18.97 6.58
CA HIS A 307 28.00 19.19 5.19
C HIS A 307 29.51 19.09 4.95
N ASN A 308 30.29 19.89 5.66
CA ASN A 308 31.74 19.95 5.46
C ASN A 308 32.40 18.62 5.81
N ALA A 309 32.02 18.00 6.95
CA ALA A 309 32.61 16.74 7.36
C ALA A 309 32.28 15.58 6.41
N SER A 310 31.07 15.54 5.82
CA SER A 310 30.73 14.53 4.81
C SER A 310 31.46 14.75 3.48
N MET A 311 31.64 16.00 3.06
CA MET A 311 32.42 16.36 1.87
C MET A 311 33.91 16.07 2.04
N ASP A 312 34.50 16.47 3.16
CA ASP A 312 35.91 16.25 3.49
C ASP A 312 36.25 14.75 3.54
N ALA A 313 35.29 13.92 3.99
CA ALA A 313 35.42 12.47 4.03
C ALA A 313 35.11 11.78 2.67
N GLY A 314 34.70 12.53 1.64
CA GLY A 314 34.35 11.98 0.33
C GLY A 314 33.14 11.05 0.34
N ILE A 315 32.16 11.29 1.22
CA ILE A 315 31.01 10.40 1.42
C ILE A 315 29.92 10.71 0.39
N ASP A 316 29.57 9.69 -0.39
CA ASP A 316 28.44 9.70 -1.31
C ASP A 316 27.15 9.24 -0.60
N LEU A 317 26.36 10.22 -0.16
CA LEU A 317 25.12 10.00 0.59
C LEU A 317 23.95 9.75 -0.37
N ASP A 318 23.17 8.71 -0.08
CA ASP A 318 21.91 8.42 -0.75
C ASP A 318 20.83 9.44 -0.33
N PHE A 319 20.91 9.95 0.92
CA PHE A 319 20.04 11.03 1.42
C PHE A 319 20.69 11.91 2.50
N PHE A 320 20.24 13.17 2.57
CA PHE A 320 20.52 14.10 3.66
C PHE A 320 19.20 14.78 4.02
N VAL A 321 18.51 14.28 5.05
CA VAL A 321 17.18 14.78 5.43
C VAL A 321 17.30 15.69 6.63
N MET A 322 16.69 16.86 6.58
CA MET A 322 16.67 17.84 7.65
C MET A 322 15.25 18.05 8.16
N PHE A 323 15.06 17.90 9.47
CA PHE A 323 13.77 18.14 10.10
C PHE A 323 13.67 19.62 10.46
N SER A 324 12.76 20.30 9.79
CA SER A 324 12.46 21.73 9.92
C SER A 324 11.08 21.90 10.58
N SER A 325 10.47 23.07 10.42
CA SER A 325 9.17 23.36 11.00
C SER A 325 8.39 24.36 10.16
N VAL A 326 7.08 24.18 10.12
CA VAL A 326 6.12 25.14 9.54
C VAL A 326 6.33 26.57 10.06
N SER A 327 6.88 26.74 11.27
CA SER A 327 7.24 28.06 11.82
C SER A 327 8.25 28.84 10.96
N GLY A 328 9.14 28.16 10.22
CA GLY A 328 10.06 28.80 9.26
C GLY A 328 9.34 29.33 8.01
N ILE A 329 8.13 28.84 7.74
CA ILE A 329 7.32 29.22 6.58
C ILE A 329 6.31 30.31 6.97
N VAL A 330 5.47 30.04 7.97
CA VAL A 330 4.34 30.92 8.33
C VAL A 330 4.62 31.81 9.55
N GLY A 331 5.72 31.58 10.26
CA GLY A 331 6.06 32.27 11.49
C GLY A 331 5.28 31.76 12.70
N GLN A 332 5.85 31.96 13.89
CA GLN A 332 5.17 31.78 15.16
C GLN A 332 5.62 32.86 16.15
N ALA A 333 4.66 33.51 16.81
CA ALA A 333 4.96 34.55 17.80
C ALA A 333 5.81 33.95 18.94
N GLY A 334 6.92 34.63 19.27
CA GLY A 334 7.87 34.17 20.29
C GLY A 334 8.91 33.15 19.80
N GLN A 335 8.94 32.83 18.50
CA GLN A 335 9.84 31.82 17.91
C GLN A 335 10.74 32.38 16.81
N ALA A 336 11.16 33.65 16.91
CA ALA A 336 11.98 34.28 15.87
C ALA A 336 13.30 33.53 15.60
N ASN A 337 14.00 33.13 16.67
CA ASN A 337 15.20 32.29 16.60
C ASN A 337 14.92 30.93 15.95
N TYR A 338 13.89 30.21 16.42
CA TYR A 338 13.55 28.88 15.91
C TYR A 338 13.13 28.92 14.43
N ALA A 339 12.26 29.86 14.05
CA ALA A 339 11.84 30.07 12.67
C ALA A 339 13.06 30.37 11.77
N SER A 340 14.00 31.21 12.21
CA SER A 340 15.19 31.53 11.42
C SER A 340 16.09 30.32 11.16
N GLY A 341 16.28 29.45 12.16
CA GLY A 341 17.05 28.22 12.01
C GLY A 341 16.39 27.24 11.05
N ASN A 342 15.06 27.18 11.02
CA ASN A 342 14.28 26.35 10.09
C ASN A 342 14.34 26.90 8.65
N SER A 343 14.12 28.21 8.45
CA SER A 343 14.25 28.84 7.14
C SER A 343 15.67 28.69 6.55
N PHE A 344 16.70 28.62 7.40
CA PHE A 344 18.05 28.29 6.94
C PHE A 344 18.13 26.87 6.36
N LEU A 345 17.48 25.87 6.95
CA LEU A 345 17.49 24.49 6.43
C LEU A 345 16.86 24.44 5.03
N ASP A 346 15.76 25.18 4.81
CA ASP A 346 15.09 25.28 3.50
C ASP A 346 16.02 25.85 2.42
N ALA A 347 16.75 26.92 2.77
CA ALA A 347 17.74 27.53 1.89
C ALA A 347 18.99 26.64 1.72
N PHE A 348 19.39 25.91 2.75
CA PHE A 348 20.53 25.01 2.72
C PHE A 348 20.28 23.81 1.80
N ALA A 349 19.06 23.27 1.77
CA ALA A 349 18.70 22.22 0.83
C ALA A 349 18.85 22.69 -0.62
N GLN A 350 18.35 23.89 -0.94
CA GLN A 350 18.53 24.51 -2.26
C GLN A 350 20.02 24.61 -2.63
N TYR A 351 20.82 25.20 -1.73
CA TYR A 351 22.26 25.31 -1.92
C TYR A 351 22.94 23.95 -2.17
N ARG A 352 22.64 22.93 -1.36
CA ARG A 352 23.27 21.62 -1.46
C ARG A 352 22.80 20.86 -2.71
N ASN A 353 21.54 21.01 -3.11
CA ASN A 353 21.02 20.45 -4.35
C ASN A 353 21.60 21.14 -5.59
N ASP A 354 21.87 22.44 -5.56
CA ASP A 354 22.56 23.17 -6.65
C ASP A 354 24.01 22.67 -6.85
N LEU A 355 24.62 22.07 -5.84
CA LEU A 355 25.89 21.36 -5.93
C LEU A 355 25.76 19.91 -6.47
N GLY A 356 24.54 19.48 -6.80
CA GLY A 356 24.24 18.10 -7.22
C GLY A 356 24.27 17.09 -6.09
N LEU A 357 24.21 17.53 -4.83
CA LEU A 357 24.29 16.68 -3.64
C LEU A 357 22.91 16.44 -3.04
N ALA A 358 22.76 15.27 -2.40
CA ALA A 358 21.55 14.90 -1.68
C ALA A 358 21.21 15.90 -0.57
N ALA A 359 19.96 16.39 -0.55
CA ALA A 359 19.40 17.22 0.50
C ALA A 359 17.88 17.33 0.37
N SER A 360 17.16 17.18 1.47
CA SER A 360 15.73 17.44 1.56
C SER A 360 15.33 17.94 2.94
N VAL A 361 14.21 18.64 3.01
CA VAL A 361 13.68 19.24 4.24
C VAL A 361 12.24 18.83 4.45
N VAL A 362 11.92 18.48 5.70
CA VAL A 362 10.54 18.27 6.17
C VAL A 362 10.15 19.39 7.12
N ASP A 363 9.36 20.34 6.64
CA ASP A 363 8.73 21.40 7.43
C ASP A 363 7.52 20.86 8.17
N MET A 364 7.72 20.46 9.43
CA MET A 364 6.67 19.82 10.22
C MET A 364 5.83 20.83 11.00
N GLY A 365 4.51 20.61 11.00
CA GLY A 365 3.59 21.13 11.99
C GLY A 365 3.79 20.49 13.37
N ALA A 366 2.91 20.79 14.31
CA ALA A 366 2.95 20.16 15.63
C ALA A 366 2.66 18.67 15.52
N VAL A 367 3.58 17.83 15.98
CA VAL A 367 3.45 16.37 15.96
C VAL A 367 2.71 15.90 17.22
N GLU A 368 1.70 15.06 17.05
CA GLU A 368 0.95 14.37 18.12
C GLU A 368 1.73 13.14 18.62
N ASP A 369 1.45 12.72 19.86
CA ASP A 369 1.95 11.48 20.51
C ASP A 369 3.47 11.39 20.79
N VAL A 370 4.33 11.96 19.94
CA VAL A 370 5.79 11.86 20.05
C VAL A 370 6.50 13.22 19.89
N GLY A 371 7.46 13.48 20.78
CA GLY A 371 8.35 14.64 20.71
C GLY A 371 8.12 15.69 21.81
N TRP A 372 8.70 16.87 21.64
CA TRP A 372 8.72 17.91 22.68
C TRP A 372 7.32 18.34 23.15
N ILE A 373 6.31 18.28 22.27
CA ILE A 373 4.94 18.71 22.58
C ILE A 373 4.22 17.68 23.48
N SER A 374 4.44 16.36 23.28
CA SER A 374 3.86 15.34 24.15
C SER A 374 4.52 15.30 25.53
N GLU A 375 5.79 15.72 25.63
CA GLU A 375 6.52 15.86 26.90
C GLU A 375 6.07 17.09 27.74
N HIS A 376 5.28 18.02 27.20
CA HIS A 376 4.78 19.21 27.91
C HIS A 376 3.24 19.24 28.00
N GLN A 377 2.70 18.77 29.12
CA GLN A 377 1.25 18.66 29.38
C GLN A 377 0.48 19.97 29.11
N GLY A 378 -0.61 19.88 28.34
CA GLY A 378 -1.55 20.98 28.08
C GLY A 378 -1.28 21.83 26.82
N MET A 379 -0.16 21.63 26.11
CA MET A 379 0.09 22.33 24.84
C MET A 379 -0.78 21.81 23.68
N MET A 380 -0.98 20.49 23.58
CA MET A 380 -1.87 19.89 22.58
C MET A 380 -3.30 20.41 22.67
N GLY A 381 -3.86 20.45 23.89
CA GLY A 381 -5.22 20.96 24.12
C GLY A 381 -5.40 22.44 23.74
N LYS A 382 -4.34 23.27 23.83
CA LYS A 382 -4.38 24.66 23.36
C LYS A 382 -4.30 24.76 21.83
N MET A 383 -3.51 23.89 21.19
CA MET A 383 -3.31 23.89 19.75
C MET A 383 -4.54 23.37 18.99
N SER A 384 -5.15 22.28 19.45
CA SER A 384 -6.40 21.76 18.86
C SER A 384 -7.56 22.76 19.01
N ARG A 385 -7.62 23.50 20.14
CA ARG A 385 -8.59 24.60 20.35
C ARG A 385 -8.38 25.81 19.42
N SER A 386 -7.18 25.96 18.84
CA SER A 386 -6.89 27.02 17.87
C SER A 386 -7.25 26.65 16.41
N GLY A 387 -7.63 25.38 16.17
CA GLY A 387 -8.06 24.87 14.86
C GLY A 387 -7.01 24.09 14.07
N PHE A 388 -5.78 23.94 14.58
CA PHE A 388 -4.75 23.10 13.96
C PHE A 388 -5.09 21.61 14.09
N LYS A 389 -4.98 20.85 13.00
CA LYS A 389 -4.83 19.39 13.08
C LYS A 389 -3.35 19.08 13.34
N PRO A 390 -3.02 18.34 14.41
CA PRO A 390 -1.64 17.91 14.60
C PRO A 390 -1.23 16.88 13.54
N VAL A 391 0.08 16.76 13.34
CA VAL A 391 0.71 15.78 12.46
C VAL A 391 0.82 14.47 13.22
N LEU A 392 0.34 13.39 12.63
CA LEU A 392 0.47 12.06 13.23
C LEU A 392 1.87 11.50 13.00
N GLU A 393 2.32 10.58 13.86
CA GLU A 393 3.62 9.90 13.71
C GLU A 393 3.80 9.30 12.31
N GLN A 394 2.78 8.59 11.80
CA GLN A 394 2.81 8.02 10.45
C GLN A 394 2.94 9.09 9.35
N GLU A 395 2.34 10.27 9.52
CA GLU A 395 2.46 11.37 8.55
C GLU A 395 3.90 11.94 8.55
N VAL A 396 4.60 11.94 9.69
CA VAL A 396 6.03 12.29 9.76
C VAL A 396 6.87 11.24 9.03
N ILE A 397 6.62 9.96 9.30
CA ILE A 397 7.32 8.85 8.66
C ILE A 397 7.11 8.89 7.14
N ASP A 398 5.88 9.07 6.67
CA ASP A 398 5.54 9.15 5.25
C ASP A 398 6.22 10.36 4.59
N ALA A 399 6.24 11.53 5.24
CA ALA A 399 6.91 12.72 4.72
C ALA A 399 8.43 12.53 4.64
N MET A 400 9.04 11.92 5.65
CA MET A 400 10.47 11.59 5.64
C MET A 400 10.79 10.56 4.55
N ALA A 401 10.00 9.50 4.45
CA ALA A 401 10.09 8.46 3.43
C ALA A 401 10.07 9.06 2.02
N ILE A 402 9.12 9.96 1.74
CA ILE A 402 9.05 10.69 0.48
C ILE A 402 10.30 11.57 0.30
N SER A 403 10.74 12.27 1.34
CA SER A 403 11.94 13.14 1.31
C SER A 403 13.23 12.38 1.05
N MET A 404 13.30 11.09 1.39
CA MET A 404 14.42 10.21 1.04
C MET A 404 14.36 9.73 -0.42
N LEU A 405 13.17 9.65 -1.01
CA LEU A 405 12.93 9.14 -2.35
C LEU A 405 12.93 10.21 -3.44
N VAL A 406 12.55 11.45 -3.12
CA VAL A 406 12.50 12.53 -4.11
C VAL A 406 13.92 12.98 -4.45
N HIS A 407 14.40 12.42 -5.57
CA HIS A 407 15.52 12.84 -6.41
C HIS A 407 16.59 13.70 -5.73
N ASN A 408 17.47 13.02 -5.01
CA ASN A 408 18.77 13.55 -4.59
C ASN A 408 19.78 13.66 -5.77
N THR A 409 19.37 13.35 -6.99
CA THR A 409 20.12 13.57 -8.24
C THR A 409 19.17 14.03 -9.36
N PRO A 410 19.53 15.05 -10.16
CA PRO A 410 18.71 15.48 -11.29
C PRO A 410 18.67 14.38 -12.35
N GLY A 411 17.54 13.69 -12.47
CA GLY A 411 17.28 12.69 -13.51
C GLY A 411 16.29 13.20 -14.54
N GLN A 412 16.67 13.20 -15.82
CA GLN A 412 15.87 13.67 -16.96
C GLN A 412 14.41 13.13 -16.98
N ALA A 413 14.18 11.90 -16.51
CA ALA A 413 12.88 11.24 -16.58
C ALA A 413 11.79 11.82 -15.64
N VAL A 414 12.17 12.48 -14.54
CA VAL A 414 11.21 13.09 -13.60
C VAL A 414 11.01 14.58 -13.87
N ASP A 415 11.99 15.23 -14.48
CA ASP A 415 11.75 16.53 -15.11
C ASP A 415 10.69 16.42 -16.20
N GLU A 416 10.66 15.35 -17.00
CA GLU A 416 9.58 15.15 -17.99
C GLU A 416 8.20 14.88 -17.37
N ALA A 417 8.13 14.08 -16.29
CA ALA A 417 6.86 13.74 -15.63
C ALA A 417 6.25 14.93 -14.86
N LEU A 418 7.09 15.79 -14.26
CA LEU A 418 6.66 17.01 -13.57
C LEU A 418 6.60 18.24 -14.50
N ALA A 419 7.24 18.20 -15.67
CA ALA A 419 7.16 19.27 -16.67
C ALA A 419 5.81 19.35 -17.38
N LEU A 420 4.93 18.34 -17.23
CA LEU A 420 3.60 18.34 -17.86
C LEU A 420 2.72 19.52 -17.41
N ASP A 421 2.96 20.13 -16.25
CA ASP A 421 2.28 21.36 -15.80
C ASP A 421 3.13 22.65 -15.95
N SER A 422 4.39 22.52 -16.34
CA SER A 422 5.37 23.62 -16.26
C SER A 422 5.33 24.62 -17.41
N LYS A 423 4.59 24.34 -18.50
CA LYS A 423 4.57 25.23 -19.67
C LYS A 423 4.00 26.64 -19.40
N ASN A 424 3.43 26.89 -18.21
CA ASN A 424 2.91 28.20 -17.79
C ASN A 424 3.22 28.58 -16.31
N ALA A 425 4.12 27.91 -15.60
CA ALA A 425 4.36 28.22 -14.18
C ALA A 425 5.22 29.49 -13.99
N SER A 426 4.62 30.55 -13.46
CA SER A 426 5.26 31.86 -13.19
C SER A 426 5.92 31.98 -11.81
N TYR A 427 6.14 30.86 -11.10
CA TYR A 427 6.58 30.86 -9.70
C TYR A 427 7.68 29.83 -9.42
N PHE A 428 8.51 30.13 -8.42
CA PHE A 428 9.59 29.25 -7.95
C PHE A 428 9.04 28.09 -7.11
N MET A 429 9.56 26.88 -7.33
CA MET A 429 9.24 25.68 -6.56
C MET A 429 10.53 24.87 -6.34
N HIS A 430 10.82 24.55 -5.08
CA HIS A 430 11.91 23.64 -4.74
C HIS A 430 11.34 22.25 -4.45
N LYS A 431 11.75 21.24 -5.24
CA LYS A 431 11.14 19.89 -5.22
C LYS A 431 11.46 19.08 -3.96
N ASN A 432 12.49 19.46 -3.21
CA ASN A 432 13.00 18.69 -2.07
C ASN A 432 12.64 19.31 -0.70
N THR A 433 11.70 20.26 -0.67
CA THR A 433 11.17 20.85 0.56
C THR A 433 9.70 20.44 0.70
N PHE A 434 9.39 19.70 1.75
CA PHE A 434 8.07 19.12 2.01
C PHE A 434 7.47 19.75 3.24
N LEU A 435 6.22 20.21 3.13
CA LEU A 435 5.49 20.79 4.26
C LEU A 435 4.37 19.84 4.67
N VAL A 436 4.37 19.43 5.93
CA VAL A 436 3.31 18.62 6.56
C VAL A 436 2.72 19.36 7.76
N GLY A 437 1.40 19.26 7.98
CA GLY A 437 0.75 19.86 9.17
C GLY A 437 0.09 21.23 8.99
N LEU A 438 -0.38 21.57 7.78
CA LEU A 438 -1.30 22.70 7.54
C LEU A 438 -2.78 22.28 7.55
N ALA A 439 -3.08 21.01 7.85
CA ALA A 439 -4.45 20.55 7.95
C ALA A 439 -5.18 21.22 9.12
N LEU A 440 -6.50 21.35 8.98
CA LEU A 440 -7.35 22.09 9.91
C LEU A 440 -8.45 21.20 10.48
N LEU A 441 -8.73 21.36 11.77
CA LEU A 441 -9.90 20.77 12.42
C LEU A 441 -11.13 21.69 12.33
N ILE A 442 -10.90 22.99 12.18
CA ILE A 442 -11.94 24.02 12.08
C ILE A 442 -11.77 24.75 10.74
N PRO A 443 -12.82 24.96 9.93
CA PRO A 443 -12.72 25.73 8.69
C PRO A 443 -12.06 27.11 8.86
N LEU A 444 -11.26 27.57 7.89
CA LEU A 444 -10.56 28.87 7.99
C LEU A 444 -11.51 30.06 8.18
N HIS A 445 -12.66 30.01 7.51
CA HIS A 445 -13.66 31.08 7.56
C HIS A 445 -14.40 31.13 8.91
N ASP A 446 -14.29 30.09 9.73
CA ASP A 446 -14.92 30.07 11.05
C ASP A 446 -14.27 31.12 11.99
N PRO A 447 -15.05 31.99 12.65
CA PRO A 447 -14.53 32.98 13.59
C PRO A 447 -13.72 32.40 14.76
N SER A 448 -13.99 31.15 15.15
CA SER A 448 -13.29 30.43 16.22
C SER A 448 -11.96 29.80 15.80
N ASN A 449 -11.63 29.81 14.51
CA ASN A 449 -10.32 29.39 14.03
C ASN A 449 -9.29 30.52 14.24
N TYR A 450 -8.23 30.21 15.00
CA TYR A 450 -7.15 31.12 15.38
C TYR A 450 -5.77 30.68 14.87
N VAL A 451 -5.70 29.85 13.82
CA VAL A 451 -4.39 29.46 13.25
C VAL A 451 -3.63 30.70 12.76
N ILE A 452 -2.33 30.74 13.05
CA ILE A 452 -1.54 31.97 12.86
C ILE A 452 -1.47 32.43 11.40
N TRP A 453 -1.55 31.49 10.47
CA TRP A 453 -1.46 31.71 9.03
C TRP A 453 -2.82 32.01 8.37
N LYS A 454 -3.91 32.11 9.13
CA LYS A 454 -5.26 32.42 8.63
C LYS A 454 -5.35 33.72 7.83
N LYS A 455 -4.44 34.66 8.05
CA LYS A 455 -4.39 35.95 7.33
C LYS A 455 -3.22 36.03 6.35
N ASP A 456 -2.49 34.93 6.15
CA ASP A 456 -1.35 34.89 5.26
C ASP A 456 -1.80 34.72 3.81
N ARG A 457 -1.51 35.71 2.96
CA ARG A 457 -1.86 35.69 1.54
C ARG A 457 -1.25 34.49 0.79
N ARG A 458 -0.13 33.95 1.28
CA ARG A 458 0.54 32.78 0.67
C ARG A 458 -0.31 31.52 0.81
N MET A 459 -1.24 31.49 1.78
CA MET A 459 -2.14 30.38 2.05
C MET A 459 -3.48 30.50 1.31
N ALA A 460 -3.58 31.38 0.30
CA ALA A 460 -4.82 31.63 -0.45
C ALA A 460 -5.46 30.36 -1.03
N SER A 461 -4.66 29.36 -1.42
CA SER A 461 -5.20 28.07 -1.90
C SER A 461 -6.05 27.36 -0.84
N TYR A 462 -5.71 27.46 0.45
CA TYR A 462 -6.51 26.87 1.54
C TYR A 462 -7.81 27.64 1.79
N HIS A 463 -7.84 28.96 1.52
CA HIS A 463 -9.07 29.76 1.58
C HIS A 463 -10.05 29.44 0.44
N ASN A 464 -9.51 29.07 -0.73
CA ASN A 464 -10.28 28.83 -1.94
C ASN A 464 -10.72 27.36 -2.08
N ASN A 465 -9.95 26.41 -1.51
CA ASN A 465 -10.24 24.98 -1.53
C ASN A 465 -10.81 24.46 -0.20
N SER A 466 -11.32 25.33 0.68
CA SER A 466 -11.91 24.96 1.97
C SER A 466 -13.27 24.25 1.86
N ALA A 467 -13.43 23.34 0.90
CA ALA A 467 -14.23 22.16 1.15
C ALA A 467 -13.38 21.28 2.07
N VAL A 468 -13.94 20.89 3.23
CA VAL A 468 -13.36 19.78 4.00
C VAL A 468 -13.10 18.66 3.00
N ALA A 469 -11.90 18.09 3.01
CA ALA A 469 -11.66 16.85 2.28
C ALA A 469 -12.67 15.83 2.82
N THR A 470 -13.79 15.66 2.13
CA THR A 470 -14.70 14.53 2.25
C THR A 470 -14.02 13.34 1.59
N THR A 471 -12.83 12.99 2.04
CA THR A 471 -12.19 11.74 1.69
C THR A 471 -12.99 10.62 2.35
N THR A 472 -13.73 9.84 1.54
CA THR A 472 -14.29 8.53 1.93
C THR A 472 -15.06 8.53 3.26
N ALA A 473 -16.24 9.16 3.24
CA ALA A 473 -17.12 9.34 4.40
C ALA A 473 -17.51 8.05 5.17
N SER A 474 -17.32 6.84 4.62
CA SER A 474 -17.69 5.61 5.34
C SER A 474 -16.61 5.14 6.33
N THR A 475 -15.33 5.18 5.92
CA THR A 475 -14.22 4.73 6.78
C THR A 475 -13.89 5.76 7.87
N ASP A 476 -14.06 7.06 7.59
CA ASP A 476 -13.81 8.13 8.56
C ASP A 476 -14.87 8.19 9.66
N VAL A 477 -16.15 7.89 9.34
CA VAL A 477 -17.21 7.80 10.35
C VAL A 477 -16.95 6.64 11.30
N LEU A 478 -16.59 5.46 10.77
CA LEU A 478 -16.28 4.30 11.61
C LEU A 478 -15.05 4.55 12.49
N LYS A 479 -13.97 5.11 11.92
CA LYS A 479 -12.75 5.45 12.67
C LYS A 479 -13.01 6.50 13.74
N SER A 480 -13.75 7.56 13.42
CA SER A 480 -14.14 8.59 14.39
C SER A 480 -15.01 8.00 15.50
N TYR A 481 -15.94 7.11 15.17
CA TYR A 481 -16.81 6.46 16.15
C TYR A 481 -16.01 5.55 17.10
N LEU A 482 -15.10 4.72 16.54
CA LEU A 482 -14.20 3.88 17.34
C LEU A 482 -13.23 4.70 18.21
N SER A 483 -12.77 5.86 17.73
CA SER A 483 -11.95 6.78 18.54
C SER A 483 -12.75 7.38 19.71
N ASN A 484 -14.00 7.79 19.48
CA ASN A 484 -14.88 8.30 20.54
C ASN A 484 -15.20 7.21 21.57
N ALA A 485 -15.36 5.97 21.11
CA ALA A 485 -15.63 4.82 21.98
C ALA A 485 -14.46 4.48 22.93
N LYS A 486 -13.22 4.87 22.59
CA LYS A 486 -12.09 4.76 23.52
C LYS A 486 -12.22 5.73 24.69
N ALA A 487 -12.75 6.92 24.45
CA ALA A 487 -12.95 7.95 25.47
C ALA A 487 -14.22 7.70 26.32
N ASP A 488 -15.28 7.17 25.70
CA ASP A 488 -16.52 6.78 26.35
C ASP A 488 -17.02 5.44 25.79
N PRO A 489 -16.66 4.31 26.42
CA PRO A 489 -17.09 2.98 25.98
C PRO A 489 -18.62 2.79 25.98
N SER A 490 -19.38 3.58 26.74
CA SER A 490 -20.84 3.40 26.87
C SER A 490 -21.58 3.61 25.54
N ILE A 491 -21.01 4.36 24.60
CA ILE A 491 -21.61 4.59 23.28
C ILE A 491 -21.71 3.30 22.45
N LEU A 492 -20.85 2.30 22.71
CA LEU A 492 -20.86 1.01 22.00
C LEU A 492 -22.05 0.13 22.38
N GLN A 493 -22.73 0.43 23.49
CA GLN A 493 -23.94 -0.28 23.91
C GLN A 493 -25.20 0.25 23.22
N SER A 494 -25.08 1.30 22.40
CA SER A 494 -26.22 1.93 21.74
C SER A 494 -26.67 1.11 20.51
N PRO A 495 -27.97 1.05 20.20
CA PRO A 495 -28.47 0.42 18.96
C PRO A 495 -27.87 1.04 17.69
N GLU A 496 -27.47 2.32 17.75
CA GLU A 496 -26.82 3.05 16.67
C GLU A 496 -25.42 2.48 16.36
N ALA A 497 -24.67 2.03 17.37
CA ALA A 497 -23.36 1.39 17.18
C ALA A 497 -23.48 0.09 16.37
N ALA A 498 -24.41 -0.78 16.76
CA ALA A 498 -24.66 -2.04 16.07
C ALA A 498 -25.10 -1.83 14.61
N LYS A 499 -25.98 -0.85 14.38
CA LYS A 499 -26.45 -0.49 13.03
C LYS A 499 -25.33 0.07 12.16
N LEU A 500 -24.50 0.95 12.70
CA LEU A 500 -23.34 1.50 12.00
C LEU A 500 -22.37 0.38 11.58
N PHE A 501 -22.06 -0.54 12.50
CA PHE A 501 -21.14 -1.63 12.23
C PHE A 501 -21.71 -2.59 11.19
N ALA A 502 -23.01 -2.92 11.25
CA ALA A 502 -23.68 -3.75 10.25
C ALA A 502 -23.57 -3.17 8.83
N VAL A 503 -23.77 -1.85 8.69
CA VAL A 503 -23.69 -1.15 7.39
C VAL A 503 -22.25 -1.15 6.87
N GLU A 504 -21.26 -0.83 7.70
CA GLU A 504 -19.86 -0.75 7.26
C GLU A 504 -19.27 -2.14 6.94
N ILE A 505 -19.61 -3.16 7.74
CA ILE A 505 -19.26 -4.55 7.43
C ILE A 505 -19.91 -5.00 6.12
N GLY A 506 -21.18 -4.63 5.89
CA GLY A 506 -21.90 -4.95 4.66
C GLY A 506 -21.33 -4.26 3.41
N LYS A 507 -20.93 -2.98 3.53
CA LYS A 507 -20.23 -2.27 2.45
C LYS A 507 -18.91 -2.98 2.11
N ARG A 508 -18.14 -3.36 3.14
CA ARG A 508 -16.90 -4.10 2.93
C ARG A 508 -17.15 -5.45 2.24
N LEU A 509 -18.19 -6.17 2.63
CA LEU A 509 -18.60 -7.41 1.96
C LEU A 509 -18.95 -7.17 0.50
N PHE A 510 -19.69 -6.12 0.18
CA PHE A 510 -20.05 -5.77 -1.20
C PHE A 510 -18.83 -5.39 -2.04
N ASP A 511 -17.87 -4.67 -1.45
CA ASP A 511 -16.59 -4.36 -2.10
C ASP A 511 -15.82 -5.63 -2.46
N LEU A 512 -15.73 -6.59 -1.51
CA LEU A 512 -15.07 -7.88 -1.73
C LEU A 512 -15.77 -8.71 -2.81
N LEU A 513 -17.09 -8.59 -2.92
CA LEU A 513 -17.92 -9.27 -3.93
C LEU A 513 -18.03 -8.51 -5.24
N LEU A 514 -17.36 -7.35 -5.37
CA LEU A 514 -17.47 -6.48 -6.52
C LEU A 514 -18.94 -6.16 -6.86
N LYS A 515 -19.79 -5.97 -5.84
CA LYS A 515 -21.19 -5.54 -6.00
C LYS A 515 -21.26 -4.00 -6.11
N PRO A 516 -22.32 -3.44 -6.71
CA PRO A 516 -22.53 -1.99 -6.73
C PRO A 516 -22.58 -1.42 -5.30
N HIS A 517 -22.20 -0.14 -5.13
CA HIS A 517 -22.29 0.59 -3.85
C HIS A 517 -23.75 0.94 -3.50
N GLU A 518 -24.59 -0.08 -3.31
CA GLU A 518 -25.92 0.03 -2.74
C GLU A 518 -25.85 -0.22 -1.22
N GLU A 519 -26.78 0.35 -0.45
CA GLU A 519 -26.85 0.04 0.97
C GLU A 519 -27.18 -1.45 1.17
N PRO A 520 -26.34 -2.21 1.91
CA PRO A 520 -26.56 -3.62 2.11
C PRO A 520 -27.84 -3.83 2.93
N ASN A 521 -28.68 -4.77 2.51
CA ASN A 521 -29.83 -5.18 3.32
C ASN A 521 -29.33 -5.95 4.55
N THR A 522 -29.26 -5.27 5.70
CA THR A 522 -28.58 -5.79 6.89
C THR A 522 -29.31 -6.96 7.55
N SER A 523 -30.59 -7.15 7.23
CA SER A 523 -31.41 -8.25 7.78
C SER A 523 -31.35 -9.53 6.95
N SER A 524 -30.71 -9.51 5.77
CA SER A 524 -30.56 -10.71 4.93
C SER A 524 -29.48 -11.65 5.48
N PRO A 525 -29.63 -12.98 5.30
CA PRO A 525 -28.58 -13.92 5.67
C PRO A 525 -27.24 -13.61 4.97
N LEU A 526 -26.11 -13.75 5.68
CA LEU A 526 -24.78 -13.47 5.12
C LEU A 526 -24.46 -14.34 3.88
N LEU A 527 -24.93 -15.59 3.89
CA LEU A 527 -24.83 -16.53 2.77
C LEU A 527 -25.56 -16.01 1.51
N ASP A 528 -26.75 -15.43 1.68
CA ASP A 528 -27.54 -14.86 0.58
C ASP A 528 -26.91 -13.56 0.04
N LEU A 529 -26.18 -12.86 0.91
CA LEU A 529 -25.39 -11.69 0.51
C LEU A 529 -24.12 -12.06 -0.26
N GLY A 530 -23.76 -13.36 -0.33
CA GLY A 530 -22.63 -13.87 -1.12
C GLY A 530 -21.39 -14.20 -0.31
N LEU A 531 -21.48 -14.28 1.03
CA LEU A 531 -20.34 -14.67 1.86
C LEU A 531 -19.98 -16.15 1.63
N ASP A 532 -18.89 -16.41 0.92
CA ASP A 532 -18.28 -17.73 0.77
C ASP A 532 -17.01 -17.89 1.62
N SER A 533 -16.38 -19.06 1.61
CA SER A 533 -15.19 -19.33 2.43
C SER A 533 -13.96 -18.47 2.10
N LEU A 534 -13.84 -17.95 0.87
CA LEU A 534 -12.72 -17.10 0.45
C LEU A 534 -12.95 -15.65 0.85
N VAL A 535 -14.14 -15.12 0.54
CA VAL A 535 -14.58 -13.77 0.90
C VAL A 535 -14.61 -13.61 2.42
N ALA A 536 -14.96 -14.69 3.13
CA ALA A 536 -14.93 -14.72 4.58
C ALA A 536 -13.52 -14.54 5.17
N LEU A 537 -12.47 -15.10 4.55
CA LEU A 537 -11.09 -14.90 5.02
C LEU A 537 -10.67 -13.43 4.92
N GLU A 538 -10.99 -12.78 3.80
CA GLU A 538 -10.67 -11.37 3.56
C GLU A 538 -11.49 -10.43 4.47
N LEU A 539 -12.77 -10.74 4.67
CA LEU A 539 -13.63 -9.97 5.57
C LEU A 539 -13.14 -10.08 7.02
N ARG A 540 -12.74 -11.28 7.46
CA ARG A 540 -12.14 -11.50 8.79
C ARG A 540 -10.85 -10.71 8.97
N ALA A 541 -9.95 -10.73 7.98
CA ALA A 541 -8.70 -9.97 8.05
C ALA A 541 -8.97 -8.47 8.23
N TRP A 542 -9.96 -7.94 7.50
CA TRP A 542 -10.39 -6.56 7.65
C TRP A 542 -11.04 -6.26 9.01
N ILE A 543 -11.93 -7.13 9.51
CA ILE A 543 -12.55 -6.97 10.85
C ILE A 543 -11.47 -6.89 11.93
N LYS A 544 -10.47 -7.78 11.86
CA LYS A 544 -9.33 -7.77 12.79
C LYS A 544 -8.53 -6.48 12.74
N GLN A 545 -8.30 -5.96 11.53
CA GLN A 545 -7.57 -4.71 11.34
C GLN A 545 -8.34 -3.50 11.88
N VAL A 546 -9.66 -3.44 11.69
CA VAL A 546 -10.47 -2.26 12.01
C VAL A 546 -10.98 -2.27 13.45
N PHE A 547 -11.50 -3.41 13.91
CA PHE A 547 -12.13 -3.54 15.23
C PHE A 547 -11.21 -4.14 16.30
N SER A 548 -9.99 -4.54 15.93
CA SER A 548 -8.98 -5.08 16.84
C SER A 548 -9.38 -6.38 17.56
N PHE A 549 -10.33 -7.15 17.02
CA PHE A 549 -10.68 -8.49 17.50
C PHE A 549 -10.65 -9.52 16.38
N ASP A 550 -10.39 -10.78 16.72
CA ASP A 550 -10.39 -11.88 15.76
C ASP A 550 -11.72 -12.64 15.81
N LEU A 551 -12.38 -12.79 14.66
CA LEU A 551 -13.63 -13.53 14.54
C LEU A 551 -13.37 -14.89 13.88
N PRO A 552 -13.52 -16.03 14.59
CA PRO A 552 -13.35 -17.35 13.98
C PRO A 552 -14.28 -17.56 12.79
N MET A 553 -13.78 -18.20 11.73
CA MET A 553 -14.53 -18.44 10.48
C MET A 553 -15.84 -19.20 10.71
N LEU A 554 -15.80 -20.22 11.56
CA LEU A 554 -16.97 -21.04 11.91
C LEU A 554 -18.05 -20.20 12.62
N GLU A 555 -17.63 -19.25 13.43
CA GLU A 555 -18.50 -18.33 14.14
C GLU A 555 -19.09 -17.30 13.18
N MET A 556 -18.27 -16.69 12.32
CA MET A 556 -18.72 -15.75 11.30
C MET A 556 -19.71 -16.38 10.30
N MET A 557 -19.51 -17.64 9.92
CA MET A 557 -20.45 -18.38 9.06
C MET A 557 -21.73 -18.80 9.79
N SER A 558 -21.71 -18.88 11.12
CA SER A 558 -22.89 -19.16 11.94
C SER A 558 -23.69 -17.90 12.29
N ILE A 559 -23.08 -16.72 12.18
CA ILE A 559 -23.75 -15.43 12.38
C ILE A 559 -24.73 -15.23 11.22
N GLY A 560 -26.02 -15.16 11.56
CA GLY A 560 -27.10 -15.22 10.57
C GLY A 560 -27.06 -14.06 9.57
N SER A 561 -27.08 -12.81 10.05
CA SER A 561 -27.21 -11.60 9.23
C SER A 561 -26.20 -10.51 9.61
N LEU A 562 -26.09 -9.46 8.79
CA LEU A 562 -25.24 -8.30 9.10
C LEU A 562 -25.69 -7.59 10.38
N ASP A 563 -26.99 -7.56 10.70
CA ASP A 563 -27.49 -6.99 11.96
C ASP A 563 -26.90 -7.72 13.19
N ILE A 564 -26.87 -9.07 13.13
CA ILE A 564 -26.30 -9.88 14.21
C ILE A 564 -24.78 -9.69 14.27
N LEU A 565 -24.12 -9.61 13.11
CA LEU A 565 -22.68 -9.40 13.01
C LEU A 565 -22.26 -8.01 13.53
N GLY A 566 -23.04 -6.97 13.23
CA GLY A 566 -22.83 -5.61 13.73
C GLY A 566 -23.00 -5.54 15.25
N GLN A 567 -24.02 -6.20 15.80
CA GLN A 567 -24.21 -6.29 17.25
C GLN A 567 -23.08 -7.05 17.94
N TYR A 568 -22.65 -8.17 17.35
CA TYR A 568 -21.52 -8.95 17.86
C TYR A 568 -20.26 -8.07 17.92
N ALA A 569 -19.94 -7.38 16.82
CA ALA A 569 -18.78 -6.50 16.75
C ALA A 569 -18.85 -5.37 17.79
N ALA A 570 -20.01 -4.75 18.00
CA ALA A 570 -20.19 -3.70 19.00
C ALA A 570 -19.90 -4.20 20.43
N ASN A 571 -20.41 -5.39 20.77
CA ASN A 571 -20.18 -6.01 22.08
C ASN A 571 -18.71 -6.36 22.31
N GLU A 572 -18.04 -6.86 21.27
CA GLU A 572 -16.65 -7.30 21.39
C GLU A 572 -15.68 -6.12 21.52
N VAL A 573 -15.91 -5.05 20.77
CA VAL A 573 -15.15 -3.80 20.90
C VAL A 573 -15.39 -3.19 22.30
N TYR A 574 -16.61 -3.28 22.84
CA TYR A 574 -16.91 -2.80 24.19
C TYR A 574 -16.14 -3.58 25.26
N ARG A 575 -16.09 -4.91 25.13
CA ARG A 575 -15.33 -5.77 26.05
C ARG A 575 -13.85 -5.40 26.08
N ILE A 576 -13.24 -5.26 24.89
CA ILE A 576 -11.83 -4.85 24.74
C ILE A 576 -11.59 -3.45 25.33
N ALA A 577 -12.53 -2.52 25.16
CA ALA A 577 -12.40 -1.16 25.69
C ALA A 577 -12.43 -1.12 27.23
N ILE A 578 -13.19 -1.99 27.89
CA ILE A 578 -13.22 -2.10 29.36
C ILE A 578 -11.95 -2.77 29.89
N GLU A 579 -11.55 -3.90 29.30
CA GLU A 579 -10.36 -4.65 29.75
C GLU A 579 -9.09 -3.78 29.71
N ASN A 580 -8.97 -2.91 28.70
CA ASN A 580 -7.84 -1.98 28.58
C ASN A 580 -7.90 -0.76 29.53
N ASN A 581 -9.06 -0.43 30.12
CA ASN A 581 -9.19 0.66 31.09
C ASN A 581 -8.98 0.21 32.54
N GLU A 582 -9.02 -1.10 32.80
CA GLU A 582 -8.73 -1.71 34.11
C GLU A 582 -7.26 -2.17 34.24
N SER A 583 -6.46 -2.05 33.17
CA SER A 583 -5.03 -2.37 33.07
C SER A 583 -4.17 -1.13 33.18
#